data_AF-A0A372MCM5-F1
#
_entry.id   AF-A0A372MCM5-F1
#
_cell.length_a   1.000
_cell.length_b   1.000
_cell.length_c   1.000
_cell.angle_alpha   90.00
_cell.angle_beta   90.00
_cell.angle_gamma   90.00
#
_symmetry.space_group_name_H-M   'P 1'
#
loop_
_entity.id
_entity.type
_entity.pdbx_description
1 polymer ?
#
loop_
_entity_poly.entity_id
_entity_poly.type
_entity_poly.pdbx_seq_one_letter_code
_entity_poly.pdbx_strand_id
1 'polypeptide(L)' 'MPSRTDDDSGCWLVALPAIDGKQYVYRVHAPADALLADLFWEAWHCHDEHRHPRASDRFDAAVIRRIGLLEPGDPPPQGA' A
#
# COMPACT_ATOMS: atom_id res chain seq x y z
N MET A 1 0.97 20.97 21.49
CA MET A 1 0.17 20.84 20.26
C MET A 1 1.05 20.12 19.26
N PRO A 2 0.76 18.88 18.83
CA PRO A 2 1.61 18.22 17.85
C PRO A 2 1.46 18.96 16.52
N SER A 3 2.55 19.59 16.08
CA SER A 3 2.71 20.14 14.75
C SER A 3 2.47 19.01 13.77
N ARG A 4 1.37 19.07 13.03
CA ARG A 4 1.07 18.15 11.93
C ARG A 4 2.14 18.38 10.86
N THR A 5 3.30 17.74 11.03
CA THR A 5 4.27 17.58 9.97
C THR A 5 3.48 17.06 8.79
N ASP A 6 3.53 17.82 7.71
CA ASP A 6 3.65 17.30 6.35
C ASP A 6 3.96 15.80 6.34
N ASP A 7 2.92 14.98 6.38
CA ASP A 7 3.03 13.54 6.21
C ASP A 7 2.99 13.33 4.71
N ASP A 8 4.12 13.59 4.04
CA ASP A 8 4.41 13.09 2.69
C ASP A 8 4.54 11.55 2.68
N SER A 9 4.06 10.87 3.73
CA SER A 9 3.82 9.43 3.70
C SER A 9 2.61 9.17 2.81
N GLY A 10 2.88 8.84 1.55
CA GLY A 10 1.87 8.23 0.68
C GLY A 10 1.23 7.02 1.35
N CYS A 11 -0.07 6.82 1.15
CA CYS A 11 -0.68 5.54 1.51
C CYS A 11 -0.41 4.54 0.39
N TRP A 12 0.08 3.35 0.72
CA TRP A 12 0.29 2.26 -0.22
C TRP A 12 -0.65 1.10 0.10
N LEU A 13 -1.25 0.51 -0.92
CA LEU A 13 -1.96 -0.76 -0.85
C LEU A 13 -1.06 -1.87 -1.37
N VAL A 14 -0.83 -2.88 -0.54
CA VAL A 14 -0.07 -4.08 -0.87
C VAL A 14 -1.01 -5.27 -0.80
N ALA A 15 -1.32 -5.86 -1.95
CA ALA A 15 -2.12 -7.07 -2.04
C ALA A 15 -1.21 -8.30 -2.15
N LEU A 16 -1.27 -9.14 -1.13
CA LEU A 16 -0.54 -10.39 -1.05
C LEU A 16 -1.46 -11.55 -1.45
N PRO A 17 -1.15 -12.31 -2.52
CA PRO A 17 -1.86 -13.53 -2.81
C PRO A 17 -1.54 -14.58 -1.76
N ALA A 18 -2.53 -15.30 -1.28
CA ALA A 18 -2.38 -16.37 -0.30
C ALA A 18 -2.58 -17.75 -0.92
N ILE A 19 -2.11 -18.77 -0.19
CA ILE A 19 -2.22 -20.17 -0.60
C ILE A 19 -3.67 -20.64 -0.78
N ASP A 20 -4.64 -19.96 -0.15
CA ASP A 20 -6.08 -20.28 -0.28
C ASP A 20 -6.71 -19.63 -1.53
N GLY A 21 -5.91 -18.99 -2.39
CA GLY A 21 -6.37 -18.32 -3.62
C GLY A 21 -7.00 -16.95 -3.37
N LYS A 22 -6.98 -16.45 -2.13
CA LYS A 22 -7.45 -15.10 -1.80
C LYS A 22 -6.32 -14.09 -1.89
N GLN A 23 -6.69 -12.81 -1.98
CA GLN A 23 -5.74 -11.71 -1.87
C GLN A 23 -6.00 -10.94 -0.58
N TYR A 24 -4.99 -10.83 0.26
CA TYR A 24 -5.04 -10.06 1.49
C TYR A 24 -4.40 -8.70 1.24
N VAL A 25 -5.15 -7.63 1.47
CA VAL A 25 -4.73 -6.26 1.15
C VAL A 25 -4.39 -5.51 2.43
N TYR A 26 -3.18 -4.97 2.47
CA TYR A 26 -2.64 -4.20 3.58
C TYR A 26 -2.43 -2.74 3.18
N ARG A 27 -2.68 -1.84 4.12
CA ARG A 27 -2.34 -0.41 4.00
C ARG A 27 -1.01 -0.17 4.69
N VAL A 28 -0.03 0.28 3.94
CA VAL A 28 1.31 0.63 4.43
C VAL A 28 1.47 2.14 4.28
N HIS A 29 1.78 2.81 5.39
CA HIS A 29 2.06 4.25 5.39
C HIS A 29 3.56 4.44 5.20
N ALA A 30 3.96 4.95 4.05
CA ALA A 30 5.35 5.04 3.65
C ALA A 30 5.55 6.16 2.62
N PRO A 31 6.74 6.79 2.56
CA PRO A 31 6.99 7.88 1.65
C PRO A 31 6.84 7.46 0.18
N ALA A 32 6.66 8.43 -0.71
CA ALA A 32 6.40 8.18 -2.13
C ALA A 32 7.57 7.49 -2.87
N ASP A 33 8.78 7.61 -2.33
CA ASP A 33 10.03 6.99 -2.81
C ASP A 33 10.37 5.67 -2.11
N ALA A 34 9.47 5.16 -1.24
CA ALA A 34 9.66 3.88 -0.57
C ALA A 34 9.88 2.75 -1.59
N LEU A 35 10.86 1.89 -1.30
CA LEU A 35 11.12 0.72 -2.12
C LEU A 35 9.94 -0.23 -2.06
N LEU A 36 9.46 -0.68 -3.22
CA LEU A 36 8.37 -1.65 -3.31
C LEU A 36 8.65 -2.92 -2.48
N ALA A 37 9.92 -3.35 -2.43
CA ALA A 37 10.35 -4.51 -1.64
C ALA A 37 10.16 -4.29 -0.12
N ASP A 38 10.37 -3.06 0.36
CA ASP A 38 10.19 -2.70 1.77
C ASP A 38 8.70 -2.70 2.15
N LEU A 39 7.85 -2.13 1.28
CA LEU A 39 6.39 -2.17 1.43
C LEU A 39 5.85 -3.60 1.46
N PHE A 40 6.36 -4.45 0.57
CA PHE A 40 6.02 -5.87 0.55
C PHE A 40 6.42 -6.57 1.83
N TRP A 41 7.66 -6.33 2.29
CA TRP A 41 8.19 -6.94 3.50
C TRP A 41 7.34 -6.60 4.72
N GLU A 42 7.01 -5.31 4.90
CA GLU A 42 6.15 -4.85 6.00
C GLU A 42 4.76 -5.51 5.96
N ALA A 43 4.13 -5.54 4.77
CA ALA A 43 2.82 -6.17 4.61
C ALA A 43 2.86 -7.68 4.86
N TRP A 44 3.90 -8.36 4.37
CA TRP A 44 4.05 -9.82 4.49
C TRP A 44 4.36 -10.23 5.91
N HIS A 45 5.26 -9.52 6.60
CA HIS A 45 5.55 -9.76 8.01
C HIS A 45 4.31 -9.56 8.87
N CYS A 46 3.58 -8.46 8.65
CA CYS A 46 2.33 -8.22 9.36
C CYS A 46 1.34 -9.37 9.12
N HIS A 47 1.22 -9.91 7.90
CA HIS A 47 0.35 -11.05 7.60
C HIS A 47 0.79 -12.36 8.27
N ASP A 48 2.09 -12.69 8.28
CA ASP A 48 2.63 -13.93 8.85
C ASP A 48 2.34 -14.07 10.36
N GLU A 49 2.25 -12.93 11.06
CA GLU A 49 1.87 -12.89 12.48
C GLU A 49 0.39 -13.21 12.74
N HIS A 50 -0.45 -13.26 11.70
CA HIS A 50 -1.88 -13.55 11.83
C HIS A 50 -2.22 -15.02 11.59
N ARG A 51 -3.34 -15.48 12.16
CA ARG A 51 -3.83 -16.87 12.04
C ARG A 51 -4.49 -17.19 10.69
N HIS A 52 -4.22 -16.39 9.66
CA HIS A 52 -4.77 -16.56 8.32
C HIS A 52 -3.95 -17.58 7.52
N PRO A 53 -4.50 -18.15 6.42
CA PRO A 53 -3.73 -18.95 5.49
C PRO A 53 -2.52 -18.16 4.97
N ARG A 54 -1.34 -18.77 4.97
CA ARG A 54 -0.07 -18.11 4.65
C ARG A 54 -0.13 -17.35 3.33
N ALA A 55 0.25 -16.07 3.37
CA ALA A 55 0.53 -15.28 2.17
C ALA A 55 1.74 -15.85 1.41
N SER A 56 1.72 -15.74 0.08
CA SER A 56 2.86 -16.08 -0.75
C SER A 56 3.99 -15.09 -0.48
N ASP A 57 5.19 -15.62 -0.25
CA ASP A 57 6.45 -14.86 -0.13
C ASP A 57 6.97 -14.34 -1.48
N ARG A 58 6.23 -14.58 -2.58
CA ARG A 58 6.60 -14.12 -3.93
C ARG A 58 6.30 -12.64 -4.11
N PHE A 59 7.36 -11.84 -4.15
CA PHE A 59 7.28 -10.42 -4.45
C PHE A 59 6.64 -10.13 -5.82
N ASP A 60 6.94 -10.94 -6.85
CA ASP A 60 6.42 -10.74 -8.21
C ASP A 60 4.89 -10.91 -8.31
N ALA A 61 4.31 -11.67 -7.38
CA ALA A 61 2.89 -11.93 -7.33
C ALA A 61 2.13 -10.86 -6.52
N ALA A 62 2.84 -9.99 -5.79
CA ALA A 62 2.25 -8.95 -4.99
C ALA A 62 1.85 -7.74 -5.85
N VAL A 63 0.65 -7.22 -5.59
CA VAL A 63 0.17 -6.00 -6.27
C VAL A 63 0.36 -4.82 -5.33
N ILE A 64 1.26 -3.90 -5.69
CA ILE A 64 1.58 -2.73 -4.89
C ILE A 64 1.10 -1.48 -5.62
N ARG A 65 0.29 -0.64 -4.97
CA ARG A 65 -0.28 0.57 -5.54
C ARG A 65 -0.26 1.71 -4.55
N ARG A 66 0.14 2.91 -5.00
CA ARG A 66 0.02 4.13 -4.20
C ARG A 66 -1.40 4.68 -4.30
N ILE A 67 -1.98 5.05 -3.15
CA ILE A 67 -3.29 5.67 -3.00
C ILE A 67 -3.05 7.04 -2.37
N GLY A 68 -3.31 8.13 -3.12
CA GLY A 68 -3.17 9.48 -2.56
C GLY A 68 -2.62 10.55 -3.49
N LEU A 69 -2.35 10.28 -4.76
CA LEU A 69 -2.09 11.37 -5.70
C LEU A 69 -3.42 11.88 -6.28
N LEU A 70 -4.23 12.55 -5.46
CA LEU A 70 -5.12 13.55 -6.02
C LEU A 70 -4.19 14.71 -6.38
N GLU A 71 -3.77 14.81 -7.63
CA GLU A 71 -3.01 15.98 -8.06
C GLU A 71 -3.85 17.22 -7.69
N PRO A 72 -3.32 18.19 -6.93
CA PRO A 72 -4.07 19.38 -6.50
C PRO A 72 -4.34 20.36 -7.67
N GLY A 73 -4.59 19.86 -8.88
CA GLY A 73 -4.65 20.66 -10.10
C GLY A 73 -5.50 20.10 -11.23
N ASP A 74 -6.42 19.14 -11.01
CA ASP A 74 -7.45 18.84 -12.01
C ASP A 74 -8.53 19.93 -11.92
N PRO A 75 -8.59 20.91 -12.86
CA PRO A 75 -9.69 21.85 -12.86
C PRO A 75 -10.99 21.08 -13.17
N PRO A 76 -12.10 21.37 -12.48
CA PRO A 76 -13.36 20.73 -12.79
C PRO A 76 -13.69 20.93 -14.28
N PRO A 77 -14.27 19.93 -14.96
CA PRO A 77 -14.63 20.06 -16.37
C PRO A 77 -15.55 21.28 -16.51
N GLN A 78 -15.05 22.33 -17.16
CA GLN A 78 -15.85 23.50 -17.48
C GLN A 78 -16.87 23.05 -18.53
N GLY A 79 -18.09 22.83 -18.09
CA GLY A 79 -19.23 22.58 -18.96
C GLY A 79 -19.37 23.72 -19.96
N ALA A 80 -19.54 23.31 -21.23
CA ALA A 80 -19.76 24.14 -22.41
C ALA A 80 -21.06 24.94 -22.35
#